data_AF-A0A9P7XSH9-F1
#
_entry.id   AF-A0A9P7XSH9-F1
#
_cell.length_a   1.000
_cell.length_b   1.000
_cell.length_c   1.000
_cell.angle_alpha   90.00
_cell.angle_beta   90.00
_cell.angle_gamma   90.00
#
_symmetry.space_group_name_H-M   'P 1'
#
loop_
_entity.id
_entity.type
_entity.pdbx_description
1 polymer ?
#
loop_
_entity_poly.entity_id
_entity_poly.type
_entity_poly.pdbx_seq_one_letter_code
_entity_poly.pdbx_strand_id
1 'polypeptide(L)'
;MSLYQSCLNLIERLAGVPDFEQYLDPDVLHHLQADSAWGASTPNDPVTQLWILFRLGTPLACILNGLRPHQQVNIQSAELSLANVNGCKEFVFHFIVACLQDFKFEKENVFTISELYHDNTNGFVKAVHCLVNMQLK
;
A
#
# COMPACT_ATOMS: atom_id res chain seq x y z
N MET A 1 0.31 -5.73 19.55
CA MET A 1 0.56 -4.35 19.06
C MET A 1 -0.76 -3.83 18.49
N SER A 2 -1.13 -2.57 18.74
CA SER A 2 -2.36 -2.00 18.17
C SER A 2 -2.20 -1.75 16.66
N LEU A 3 -3.30 -1.69 15.91
CA LEU A 3 -3.26 -1.36 14.47
C LEU A 3 -2.55 -0.02 14.22
N TYR A 4 -2.88 1.00 15.02
CA TYR A 4 -2.23 2.31 14.94
C TYR A 4 -0.70 2.21 15.06
N GLN A 5 -0.20 1.47 16.07
CA GLN A 5 1.25 1.32 16.27
C GLN A 5 1.89 0.50 15.14
N SER A 6 1.20 -0.53 14.63
CA SER A 6 1.66 -1.29 13.47
C SER A 6 1.79 -0.40 12.23
N CYS A 7 0.81 0.47 11.98
CA CYS A 7 0.85 1.43 10.88
C CYS A 7 1.98 2.44 11.03
N LEU A 8 2.14 3.01 12.24
CA LEU A 8 3.21 3.97 12.52
C LEU A 8 4.60 3.37 12.28
N ASN A 9 4.86 2.19 12.86
CA ASN A 9 6.12 1.48 12.65
C ASN A 9 6.35 1.09 11.19
N LEU A 10 5.28 0.78 10.45
CA LEU A 10 5.38 0.44 9.04
C LEU A 10 5.75 1.68 8.22
N ILE A 11 5.15 2.85 8.48
CA ILE A 11 5.52 4.11 7.81
C ILE A 11 7.01 4.43 8.02
N GLU A 12 7.51 4.31 9.25
CA GLU A 12 8.94 4.54 9.54
C GLU A 12 9.85 3.61 8.74
N ARG A 13 9.47 2.33 8.61
CA ARG A 13 10.22 1.36 7.80
C ARG A 13 10.14 1.68 6.30
N LEU A 14 8.97 2.12 5.84
CA LEU A 14 8.74 2.46 4.44
C LEU A 14 9.52 3.71 4.01
N ALA A 15 9.76 4.66 4.91
CA ALA A 15 10.64 5.80 4.63
C ALA A 15 12.09 5.38 4.27
N GLY A 16 12.53 4.18 4.69
CA GLY A 16 13.82 3.61 4.29
C GLY A 16 13.82 2.92 2.92
N VAL A 17 12.66 2.72 2.30
CA VAL A 17 12.55 2.07 0.98
C VAL A 17 12.93 3.06 -0.11
N PRO A 18 13.84 2.71 -1.05
CA PRO A 18 14.22 3.59 -2.15
C PRO A 18 13.01 4.09 -2.94
N ASP A 19 13.02 5.39 -3.27
CA ASP A 19 11.97 6.09 -4.00
C ASP A 19 10.59 6.16 -3.30
N PHE A 20 10.47 5.69 -2.06
CA PHE A 20 9.19 5.66 -1.36
C PHE A 20 8.81 7.01 -0.72
N GLU A 21 9.79 7.87 -0.41
CA GLU A 21 9.56 9.15 0.28
C GLU A 21 8.54 10.05 -0.43
N GLN A 22 8.45 9.99 -1.76
CA GLN A 22 7.47 10.76 -2.54
C GLN A 22 6.01 10.46 -2.15
N TYR A 23 5.72 9.24 -1.68
CA TYR A 23 4.38 8.85 -1.25
C TYR A 23 4.05 9.31 0.17
N LEU A 24 5.07 9.63 0.96
CA LEU A 24 4.93 10.16 2.32
C LEU A 24 4.91 11.70 2.33
N ASP A 25 5.03 12.34 1.16
CA ASP A 25 4.91 13.78 1.02
C ASP A 25 3.50 14.25 1.45
N PRO A 26 3.41 15.24 2.37
CA PRO A 26 2.12 15.72 2.87
C PRO A 26 1.19 16.28 1.79
N ASP A 27 1.73 16.95 0.76
CA ASP A 27 0.94 17.51 -0.33
C ASP A 27 0.38 16.38 -1.20
N VAL A 28 1.17 15.32 -1.44
CA VAL A 28 0.71 14.11 -2.14
C VAL A 28 -0.42 13.43 -1.37
N LEU A 29 -0.23 13.19 -0.07
CA LEU A 29 -1.24 12.55 0.76
C LEU A 29 -2.54 13.35 0.82
N HIS A 30 -2.44 14.68 0.92
CA HIS A 30 -3.61 15.57 0.94
C HIS A 30 -4.36 15.55 -0.40
N HIS A 31 -3.65 15.54 -1.53
CA HIS A 31 -4.27 15.43 -2.85
C HIS A 31 -4.97 14.06 -3.02
N LEU A 32 -4.33 12.96 -2.64
CA LEU A 32 -4.90 11.61 -2.76
C LEU A 32 -6.17 11.49 -1.93
N GLN A 33 -6.19 12.11 -0.75
CA GLN A 33 -7.36 12.13 0.09
C GLN A 33 -8.51 12.95 -0.53
N ALA A 34 -8.22 14.08 -1.17
CA ALA A 34 -9.22 14.87 -1.88
C ALA A 34 -9.86 14.08 -3.05
N ASP A 35 -9.07 13.25 -3.74
CA ASP A 35 -9.57 12.34 -4.78
C ASP A 35 -10.37 11.16 -4.20
N SER A 36 -10.23 10.88 -2.91
CA SER A 36 -10.86 9.74 -2.27
C SER A 36 -12.34 10.03 -1.95
N ALA A 37 -13.22 9.10 -2.32
CA ALA A 37 -14.65 9.20 -2.01
C ALA A 37 -14.99 8.95 -0.51
N TRP A 38 -13.98 8.76 0.35
CA TRP A 38 -14.12 8.16 1.68
C TRP A 38 -13.83 9.14 2.82
N GLY A 39 -14.53 10.28 2.84
CA GLY A 39 -14.62 11.16 4.00
C GLY A 39 -13.33 11.89 4.41
N ALA A 40 -13.51 13.04 5.07
CA ALA A 40 -12.43 13.85 5.59
C ALA A 40 -11.90 13.27 6.93
N SER A 41 -11.23 12.11 6.90
CA SER A 41 -10.35 11.75 8.02
C SER A 41 -9.16 12.72 8.07
N THR A 42 -8.54 12.94 9.21
CA THR A 42 -7.38 13.82 9.25
C THR A 42 -6.22 13.18 8.46
N PRO A 43 -5.57 13.89 7.51
CA PRO A 43 -4.44 13.35 6.71
C PRO A 43 -3.22 12.94 7.57
N ASN A 44 -3.29 13.16 8.88
CA ASN A 44 -2.18 12.98 9.80
C ASN A 44 -2.25 11.69 10.63
N ASP A 45 -3.26 10.84 10.43
CA ASP A 45 -3.31 9.54 11.12
C ASP A 45 -2.70 8.42 10.25
N PRO A 46 -1.82 7.56 10.82
CA PRO A 46 -1.07 6.56 10.09
C PRO A 46 -1.93 5.43 9.51
N VAL A 47 -3.15 5.24 10.04
CA VAL A 47 -4.09 4.21 9.53
C VAL A 47 -4.65 4.69 8.20
N THR A 48 -5.18 5.92 8.15
CA THR A 48 -5.72 6.53 6.92
C THR A 48 -4.64 6.66 5.85
N GLN A 49 -3.44 7.14 6.21
CA GLN A 49 -2.33 7.28 5.26
C GLN A 49 -2.01 5.96 4.55
N LEU A 50 -1.73 4.89 5.31
CA LEU A 50 -1.43 3.60 4.71
C LEU A 50 -2.59 3.03 3.91
N TRP A 51 -3.84 3.27 4.34
CA TRP A 51 -5.00 2.78 3.60
C TRP A 51 -5.09 3.44 2.22
N ILE A 52 -4.93 4.76 2.15
CA ILE A 52 -4.89 5.51 0.89
C ILE A 52 -3.73 5.02 0.00
N LEU A 53 -2.53 4.89 0.56
CA LEU A 53 -1.35 4.43 -0.16
C LEU A 53 -1.51 3.01 -0.71
N PHE A 54 -2.07 2.09 0.07
CA PHE A 54 -2.30 0.73 -0.39
C PHE A 54 -3.35 0.69 -1.50
N ARG A 55 -4.41 1.51 -1.40
CA ARG A 55 -5.43 1.60 -2.44
C ARG A 55 -4.89 2.22 -3.72
N LEU A 56 -3.99 3.21 -3.65
CA LEU A 56 -3.29 3.77 -4.81
C LEU A 56 -2.47 2.70 -5.57
N GLY A 57 -1.94 1.72 -4.86
CA GLY A 57 -1.29 0.54 -5.42
C GLY A 57 0.14 0.78 -5.92
N THR A 58 0.46 1.94 -6.51
CA THR A 58 1.84 2.29 -6.90
C THR A 58 2.84 2.26 -5.73
N PRO A 59 2.49 2.61 -4.47
CA PRO A 59 3.40 2.43 -3.33
C PRO A 59 3.71 0.96 -3.08
N LEU A 60 2.73 0.06 -3.25
CA LEU A 60 2.94 -1.39 -3.11
C LEU A 60 3.91 -1.91 -4.18
N ALA A 61 3.79 -1.42 -5.42
CA ALA A 61 4.71 -1.73 -6.50
C ALA A 61 6.13 -1.19 -6.26
N CYS A 62 6.25 0.02 -5.68
CA CYS A 62 7.53 0.58 -5.25
C CYS A 62 8.22 -0.29 -4.20
N ILE A 63 7.47 -0.74 -3.18
CA ILE A 63 7.97 -1.68 -2.15
C ILE A 63 8.47 -2.96 -2.80
N LEU A 64 7.69 -3.55 -3.71
CA LEU A 64 8.13 -4.75 -4.44
C LEU A 64 9.45 -4.46 -5.16
N ASN A 65 9.53 -3.41 -5.97
CA ASN A 65 10.76 -3.09 -6.72
C ASN A 65 12.00 -2.97 -5.81
N GLY A 66 11.84 -2.43 -4.60
CA GLY A 66 12.90 -2.38 -3.58
C GLY A 66 13.37 -3.75 -3.09
N LEU A 67 12.47 -4.75 -3.09
CA LEU A 67 12.77 -6.15 -2.76
C LEU A 67 13.45 -6.92 -3.90
N ARG A 68 13.66 -6.29 -5.06
CA ARG A 68 14.31 -6.85 -6.25
C ARG A 68 13.64 -8.15 -6.75
N PRO A 69 12.36 -8.09 -7.14
CA PRO A 69 11.64 -9.23 -7.68
C PRO A 69 12.26 -9.65 -9.02
N HIS A 70 11.94 -10.87 -9.45
CA HIS A 70 12.39 -11.36 -10.76
C HIS A 70 11.91 -10.45 -11.91
N GLN A 71 10.75 -9.80 -11.75
CA GLN A 71 10.21 -8.84 -12.69
C GLN A 71 9.82 -7.54 -11.97
N GLN A 72 10.42 -6.42 -12.40
CA GLN A 72 10.07 -5.10 -11.87
C GLN A 72 8.72 -4.64 -12.42
N VAL A 73 7.96 -3.94 -11.58
CA VAL A 73 6.70 -3.30 -11.95
C VAL A 73 7.00 -1.88 -12.43
N ASN A 74 6.59 -1.53 -13.64
CA ASN A 74 6.80 -0.19 -14.18
C ASN A 74 5.84 0.81 -13.52
N ILE A 75 6.40 1.73 -12.73
CA ILE A 75 5.64 2.79 -12.03
C ILE A 75 5.90 4.20 -12.59
N GLN A 76 6.80 4.36 -13.58
CA GLN A 76 7.26 5.68 -14.04
C GLN A 76 6.18 6.51 -14.73
N SER A 77 5.19 5.84 -15.32
CA SER A 77 4.07 6.47 -16.03
C SER A 77 2.78 6.50 -15.21
N ALA A 78 2.82 6.02 -13.96
CA ALA A 78 1.64 5.96 -13.13
C ALA A 78 1.32 7.33 -12.54
N GLU A 79 0.08 7.78 -12.72
CA GLU A 79 -0.41 8.97 -12.06
C GLU A 79 -0.57 8.69 -10.56
N LEU A 80 -0.10 9.62 -9.73
CA LEU A 80 -0.47 9.66 -8.31
C LEU A 80 -1.89 10.21 -8.27
N SER A 81 -2.90 9.35 -8.42
CA SER A 81 -4.31 9.71 -8.29
C SER A 81 -5.17 8.47 -8.07
N LEU A 82 -6.21 8.61 -7.25
CA LEU A 82 -7.21 7.56 -7.05
C LEU A 82 -8.34 7.60 -8.09
N ALA A 83 -8.31 8.53 -9.05
CA ALA A 83 -9.35 8.66 -10.08
C ALA A 83 -9.40 7.42 -11.01
N ASN A 84 -8.24 6.87 -11.39
CA ASN A 84 -8.18 5.65 -12.20
C ASN A 84 -8.12 4.39 -11.30
N VAL A 85 -9.28 4.02 -10.75
CA VAL A 85 -9.42 2.86 -9.85
C VAL A 85 -8.93 1.56 -10.50
N ASN A 86 -9.10 1.37 -11.81
CA ASN A 86 -8.65 0.15 -12.49
C ASN A 86 -7.13 0.05 -12.54
N GLY A 87 -6.44 1.16 -12.85
CA GLY A 87 -4.98 1.22 -12.81
C GLY A 87 -4.44 0.99 -11.39
N CYS A 88 -5.08 1.59 -10.38
CA CYS A 88 -4.72 1.37 -8.98
C CYS A 88 -4.82 -0.13 -8.60
N LYS A 89 -5.92 -0.78 -8.98
CA LYS A 89 -6.16 -2.21 -8.75
C LYS A 89 -5.15 -3.12 -9.45
N GLU A 90 -4.64 -2.72 -10.61
CA GLU A 90 -3.59 -3.46 -11.32
C GLU A 90 -2.29 -3.55 -10.52
N PHE A 91 -1.85 -2.44 -9.93
CA PHE A 91 -0.67 -2.45 -9.05
C PHE A 91 -0.90 -3.28 -7.76
N VAL A 92 -2.09 -3.18 -7.17
CA VAL A 92 -2.47 -4.03 -6.02
C VAL A 92 -2.46 -5.51 -6.41
N PHE A 93 -2.94 -5.86 -7.60
CA PHE A 93 -2.91 -7.22 -8.12
C PHE A 93 -1.49 -7.74 -8.25
N HIS A 94 -0.58 -6.96 -8.83
CA HIS A 94 0.84 -7.34 -8.94
C HIS A 94 1.47 -7.61 -7.56
N PHE A 95 1.16 -6.79 -6.56
CA PHE A 95 1.60 -7.03 -5.18
C PHE A 95 1.10 -8.36 -4.62
N ILE A 96 -0.20 -8.65 -4.77
CA ILE A 96 -0.81 -9.90 -4.30
C ILE A 96 -0.17 -11.10 -5.01
N VAL A 97 0.05 -11.03 -6.31
CA VAL A 97 0.71 -12.09 -7.08
C VAL A 97 2.12 -12.34 -6.58
N ALA A 98 2.93 -11.29 -6.37
CA ALA A 98 4.28 -11.43 -5.83
C ALA A 98 4.29 -12.05 -4.43
N CYS A 99 3.36 -11.66 -3.54
CA CYS A 99 3.22 -12.28 -2.21
C CYS A 99 3.05 -13.80 -2.31
N LEU A 100 2.18 -14.26 -3.20
CA LEU A 100 1.84 -15.67 -3.36
C LEU A 100 2.93 -16.44 -4.10
N GLN A 101 3.50 -15.86 -5.15
CA GLN A 101 4.40 -16.55 -6.08
C GLN A 101 5.87 -16.42 -5.71
N ASP A 102 6.32 -15.24 -5.30
CA ASP A 102 7.73 -14.96 -5.04
C ASP A 102 8.06 -15.15 -3.55
N PHE A 103 7.22 -14.61 -2.67
CA PHE A 103 7.41 -14.69 -1.21
C PHE A 103 6.76 -15.90 -0.55
N LYS A 104 6.00 -16.69 -1.31
CA LYS A 104 5.35 -17.95 -0.88
C LYS A 104 4.45 -17.78 0.35
N PHE A 105 3.78 -16.64 0.47
CA PHE A 105 2.80 -16.43 1.53
C PHE A 105 1.59 -17.35 1.31
N GLU A 106 1.04 -17.88 2.41
CA GLU A 106 -0.20 -18.64 2.36
C GLU A 106 -1.36 -17.73 1.95
N LYS A 107 -2.29 -18.24 1.13
CA LYS A 107 -3.41 -17.47 0.58
C LYS A 107 -4.27 -16.84 1.69
N GLU A 108 -4.41 -17.55 2.79
CA GLU A 108 -5.18 -17.15 3.97
C GLU A 108 -4.56 -15.92 4.65
N ASN A 109 -3.26 -15.66 4.43
CA ASN A 109 -2.50 -14.55 4.99
C ASN A 109 -2.35 -13.36 4.01
N VAL A 110 -2.76 -13.51 2.74
CA VAL A 110 -2.72 -12.43 1.74
C VAL A 110 -4.12 -11.86 1.54
N PHE A 111 -4.23 -10.54 1.58
CA PHE A 111 -5.50 -9.84 1.34
C PHE A 111 -5.90 -9.88 -0.14
N THR A 112 -7.18 -9.68 -0.41
CA THR A 112 -7.72 -9.54 -1.78
C THR A 112 -7.96 -8.07 -2.13
N ILE A 113 -8.07 -7.76 -3.43
CA ILE A 113 -8.45 -6.43 -3.91
C ILE A 113 -9.77 -6.00 -3.28
N SER A 114 -10.78 -6.88 -3.25
CA SER A 114 -12.08 -6.58 -2.66
C SER A 114 -11.97 -6.25 -1.17
N GLU A 115 -11.17 -7.00 -0.42
CA GLU A 115 -10.93 -6.73 1.01
C GLU A 115 -10.27 -5.37 1.25
N LEU A 116 -9.31 -4.96 0.42
CA LEU A 116 -8.64 -3.67 0.57
C LEU A 116 -9.55 -2.48 0.21
N TYR A 117 -10.39 -2.64 -0.81
CA TYR A 117 -11.30 -1.60 -1.31
C TYR A 117 -12.64 -1.55 -0.57
N HIS A 118 -12.93 -2.51 0.29
CA HIS A 118 -14.12 -2.47 1.14
C HIS A 118 -13.89 -1.57 2.35
N ASP A 119 -14.94 -0.90 2.82
CA ASP A 119 -14.89 0.04 3.96
C ASP A 119 -14.95 -0.67 5.32
N ASN A 120 -14.25 -1.79 5.45
CA ASN A 120 -14.05 -2.47 6.73
C ASN A 120 -12.56 -2.63 7.03
N THR A 121 -12.22 -2.65 8.32
CA THR A 121 -10.82 -2.70 8.77
C THR A 121 -10.20 -4.09 8.66
N ASN A 122 -11.00 -5.16 8.50
CA ASN A 122 -10.48 -6.53 8.48
C ASN A 122 -9.53 -6.75 7.30
N GLY A 123 -9.94 -6.31 6.10
CA GLY A 123 -9.10 -6.39 4.91
C GLY A 123 -7.82 -5.56 5.02
N PHE A 124 -7.95 -4.36 5.58
CA PHE A 124 -6.82 -3.46 5.79
C PHE A 124 -5.81 -4.00 6.82
N VAL A 125 -6.27 -4.54 7.94
CA VAL A 125 -5.41 -5.18 8.95
C VAL A 125 -4.60 -6.30 8.32
N LYS A 126 -5.23 -7.12 7.46
CA LYS A 126 -4.56 -8.18 6.72
C LYS A 126 -3.49 -7.64 5.76
N ALA A 127 -3.75 -6.52 5.10
CA ALA A 127 -2.76 -5.84 4.25
C ALA A 127 -1.56 -5.31 5.04
N VAL A 128 -1.79 -4.65 6.18
CA VAL A 128 -0.72 -4.20 7.08
C VAL A 128 0.10 -5.38 7.58
N HIS A 129 -0.53 -6.46 8.03
CA HIS A 129 0.15 -7.66 8.50
C HIS A 129 1.01 -8.30 7.41
N CYS A 130 0.50 -8.37 6.18
CA CYS A 130 1.25 -8.88 5.02
C CYS A 130 2.59 -8.13 4.85
N LEU A 131 2.55 -6.79 4.86
CA LEU A 131 3.75 -5.94 4.73
C LEU A 131 4.66 -5.97 5.97
N VAL A 132 4.09 -6.02 7.17
CA VAL A 132 4.88 -6.12 8.41
C VAL A 132 5.73 -7.40 8.39
N ASN A 133 5.18 -8.51 7.88
CA ASN A 133 5.85 -9.80 7.75
C ASN A 133 6.87 -9.86 6.60
N MET A 134 6.85 -8.89 5.68
CA MET A 134 7.91 -8.75 4.68
C MET A 134 9.18 -8.20 5.34
N GLN A 135 10.30 -8.89 5.10
CA GLN A 135 11.63 -8.45 5.51
C GLN A 135 12.10 -7.34 4.55
N LEU A 136 11.57 -6.12 4.73
CA LEU A 136 12.09 -4.91 4.10
C LEU A 136 13.53 -4.72 4.61
N LYS A 137 14.52 -4.76 3.72
CA LYS A 137 15.95 -4.59 4.05
C LYS A 137 16.33 -3.13 4.20
#